data_AF-L9XPN2-F1
#
_entry.id   AF-L9XPN2-F1
#
_cell.length_a   1.000
_cell.length_b   1.000
_cell.length_c   1.000
_cell.angle_alpha   90.00
_cell.angle_beta   90.00
_cell.angle_gamma   90.00
#
_symmetry.space_group_name_H-M   'P 1'
#
loop_
_entity.id
_entity.type
_entity.pdbx_description
1 polymer ?
#
loop_
_entity_poly.entity_id
_entity_poly.type
_entity_poly.pdbx_seq_one_letter_code
_entity_poly.pdbx_strand_id
1 'polypeptide(L)' 'MSFRELLGPDSLDQIVYVILFWSLILFGSAYILDEQIIRLESIVGTGILLAWVIWAINYRLQQVQQERYEKRRR' A
#
# COMPACT_ATOMS: atom_id res chain seq x y z
N MET A 1 2.88 -13.72 16.37
CA MET A 1 2.46 -12.78 15.31
C MET A 1 3.55 -12.70 14.29
N SER A 2 3.25 -13.07 13.05
CA SER A 2 4.19 -12.94 11.93
C SER A 2 4.31 -11.45 11.56
N PHE A 3 5.50 -10.97 11.17
CA PHE A 3 5.67 -9.60 10.63
C PHE A 3 4.70 -9.28 9.48
N ARG A 4 4.22 -10.33 8.77
CA ARG A 4 3.19 -10.20 7.74
C ARG A 4 1.81 -9.83 8.27
N GLU A 5 1.46 -10.26 9.48
CA GLU A 5 0.19 -9.92 10.14
C GLU A 5 0.26 -8.54 10.79
N LEU A 6 1.46 -8.07 11.16
CA LEU A 6 1.64 -6.77 11.81
C LEU A 6 1.68 -5.60 10.81
N LEU A 7 2.14 -5.86 9.58
CA LEU A 7 2.34 -4.84 8.53
C LEU A 7 1.42 -5.05 7.32
N GLY A 8 0.71 -6.17 7.25
CA GLY A 8 -0.28 -6.46 6.23
C GLY A 8 -1.54 -5.63 6.45
N PRO A 9 -2.15 -5.05 5.41
CA PRO A 9 -3.37 -4.28 5.57
C PRO A 9 -4.55 -5.18 5.93
N ASP A 10 -5.32 -4.73 6.92
CA ASP A 10 -6.50 -5.44 7.44
C ASP A 10 -7.72 -5.30 6.54
N SER A 11 -7.72 -4.31 5.63
CA SER A 11 -8.80 -4.00 4.69
C SER A 11 -8.28 -3.46 3.37
N LEU A 12 -9.05 -3.66 2.27
CA LEU A 12 -8.78 -2.97 1.00
C LEU A 12 -8.95 -1.45 1.18
N ASP A 13 -9.88 -1.03 2.04
CA ASP A 13 -10.12 0.37 2.36
C ASP A 13 -8.88 1.05 2.98
N GLN A 14 -8.14 0.32 3.81
CA GLN A 14 -6.87 0.81 4.37
C GLN A 14 -5.81 1.03 3.27
N ILE A 15 -5.74 0.15 2.27
CA ILE A 15 -4.83 0.33 1.12
C ILE A 15 -5.22 1.58 0.34
N VAL A 16 -6.52 1.76 0.07
CA VAL A 16 -7.04 2.94 -0.64
C VAL A 16 -6.75 4.22 0.15
N TYR A 17 -6.95 4.20 1.47
CA TYR A 17 -6.66 5.34 2.33
C TYR A 17 -5.18 5.73 2.29
N VAL A 18 -4.27 4.75 2.35
CA VAL A 18 -2.82 4.98 2.24
C VAL A 18 -2.46 5.62 0.89
N ILE A 19 -3.05 5.14 -0.22
CA ILE A 19 -2.83 5.70 -1.56
C ILE A 19 -3.34 7.15 -1.65
N LEU A 20 -4.54 7.43 -1.12
CA LEU A 20 -5.12 8.77 -1.13
C LEU A 20 -4.29 9.75 -0.29
N PHE A 21 -3.87 9.32 0.89
CA PHE A 21 -3.04 10.13 1.78
C PHE A 21 -1.68 10.45 1.14
N TRP A 22 -1.04 9.45 0.51
CA TRP A 22 0.21 9.67 -0.22
C TRP A 22 0.05 10.63 -1.40
N SER A 23 -1.06 10.52 -2.11
CA SER A 23 -1.37 11.41 -3.23
C SER A 23 -1.55 12.86 -2.78
N LEU A 24 -2.21 13.09 -1.64
CA LEU A 24 -2.31 14.42 -1.02
C LEU A 24 -0.94 15.00 -0.64
N ILE A 25 -0.04 14.19 -0.09
CA ILE A 25 1.33 14.61 0.24
C ILE A 25 2.08 15.02 -1.03
N LEU A 26 2.00 14.22 -2.10
CA LEU A 26 2.64 14.52 -3.38
C LEU A 26 2.11 15.81 -4.02
N PHE A 27 0.79 16.03 -4.01
CA PHE A 27 0.20 17.26 -4.53
C PHE A 27 0.57 18.47 -3.68
N GLY A 28 0.58 18.34 -2.35
CA GLY A 28 0.98 19.39 -1.44
C GLY A 28 2.47 19.75 -1.59
N SER A 29 3.35 18.76 -1.67
CA SER A 29 4.79 18.99 -1.86
C SER A 29 5.08 19.61 -3.22
N ALA A 30 4.43 19.16 -4.29
CA ALA A 30 4.56 19.75 -5.62
C ALA A 30 4.05 21.20 -5.70
N TYR A 31 3.04 21.57 -4.91
CA TYR A 31 2.51 22.94 -4.88
C TYR A 31 3.40 23.91 -4.10
N ILE A 32 4.02 23.45 -3.00
CA ILE A 32 4.79 24.30 -2.09
C ILE A 32 6.24 24.43 -2.54
N LEU A 33 6.80 23.39 -3.16
CA LEU A 33 8.24 23.27 -3.32
C LEU A 33 8.62 23.02 -4.79
N ASP A 34 9.28 24.02 -5.38
CA ASP A 34 9.77 23.98 -6.76
C ASP A 34 11.25 23.57 -6.82
N GLU A 35 11.59 22.43 -6.21
CA GLU A 35 12.98 21.94 -6.15
C GLU A 35 13.15 20.50 -6.65
N GLN A 36 14.23 20.27 -7.40
CA GLN A 36 14.58 18.98 -7.99
C GLN A 36 14.79 17.86 -6.96
N ILE A 37 15.21 18.20 -5.73
CA ILE A 37 15.45 17.23 -4.64
C ILE A 37 14.14 16.54 -4.24
N ILE A 38 13.05 17.31 -4.13
CA ILE A 38 11.74 16.80 -3.73
C ILE A 38 11.14 15.92 -4.81
N ARG A 39 11.50 16.15 -6.07
CA ARG A 39 11.14 15.26 -7.18
C ARG A 39 11.78 13.88 -7.03
N LEU A 40 13.04 13.83 -6.61
CA LEU A 40 13.76 12.56 -6.40
C LEU A 40 13.19 11.79 -5.20
N GLU A 41 12.96 12.47 -4.07
CA GLU A 41 12.35 11.86 -2.88
C GLU A 41 10.92 11.37 -3.16
N SER A 42 10.15 12.14 -3.92
CA SER A 42 8.80 11.75 -4.36
C SER A 42 8.82 10.50 -5.22
N ILE A 43 9.80 10.36 -6.12
CA ILE A 43 9.94 9.16 -6.97
C ILE A 43 10.29 7.93 -6.11
N VAL A 44 11.27 8.05 -5.21
CA VAL A 44 11.68 6.94 -4.33
C VAL A 44 10.53 6.53 -3.40
N GLY A 45 9.88 7.50 -2.75
CA GLY A 45 8.77 7.25 -1.85
C GLY A 45 7.56 6.64 -2.56
N THR A 46 7.24 7.10 -3.77
CA THR A 46 6.18 6.50 -4.60
C THR A 46 6.52 5.08 -5.02
N GLY A 47 7.79 4.79 -5.34
CA GLY A 47 8.26 3.44 -5.65
C GLY A 47 8.09 2.48 -4.47
N ILE A 48 8.47 2.91 -3.26
CA ILE A 48 8.29 2.12 -2.02
C ILE A 48 6.79 1.87 -1.76
N LEU A 49 5.95 2.90 -1.93
CA LEU A 49 4.52 2.78 -1.74
C LEU A 49 3.90 1.79 -2.74
N LEU A 50 4.30 1.85 -4.01
CA LEU A 50 3.86 0.90 -5.03
C LEU A 50 4.24 -0.54 -4.68
N ALA A 51 5.49 -0.76 -4.24
CA ALA A 51 5.93 -2.07 -3.79
C ALA A 51 5.10 -2.59 -2.61
N TRP A 52 4.78 -1.72 -1.66
CA TRP A 52 3.92 -2.04 -0.52
C TRP A 52 2.49 -2.38 -0.97
N VAL A 53 1.88 -1.59 -1.86
CA VAL A 53 0.52 -1.83 -2.39
C VAL A 53 0.44 -3.16 -3.14
N ILE A 54 1.41 -3.45 -4.01
CA ILE A 54 1.44 -4.72 -4.74
C ILE A 54 1.54 -5.90 -3.78
N TRP A 55 2.43 -5.80 -2.79
CA TRP A 55 2.59 -6.83 -1.77
C TRP A 55 1.31 -7.03 -0.94
N ALA A 56 0.69 -5.93 -0.51
CA ALA A 56 -0.55 -5.90 0.25
C ALA A 56 -1.72 -6.57 -0.49
N ILE A 57 -1.90 -6.22 -1.77
CA ILE A 57 -2.94 -6.82 -2.63
C ILE A 57 -2.70 -8.33 -2.76
N ASN A 58 -1.46 -8.75 -3.02
CA ASN A 58 -1.12 -10.17 -3.14
C ASN A 58 -1.37 -10.93 -1.83
N TYR A 59 -1.00 -10.34 -0.70
CA TYR A 59 -1.23 -10.93 0.63
C TYR A 59 -2.73 -11.16 0.89
N ARG A 60 -3.57 -10.16 0.57
CA ARG A 60 -5.03 -10.27 0.72
C ARG A 60 -5.65 -11.30 -0.22
N LEU A 61 -5.18 -11.35 -1.47
CA LEU A 61 -5.58 -12.38 -2.44
C LEU A 61 -5.29 -13.79 -1.91
N GLN A 62 -4.11 -14.00 -1.32
CA GLN A 62 -3.74 -15.30 -0.72
C GLN A 62 -4.65 -15.66 0.47
N GLN A 63 -4.95 -14.70 1.36
CA GLN A 63 -5.87 -14.95 2.48
C GLN A 63 -7.28 -15.32 1.99
N VAL A 64 -7.84 -14.57 1.03
CA VAL A 64 -9.16 -14.86 0.46
C VAL A 64 -9.21 -16.23 -0.22
N GLN A 65 -8.13 -16.63 -0.90
CA GLN A 65 -8.06 -17.97 -1.48
C GLN A 65 -8.04 -19.05 -0.40
N GLN A 66 -7.24 -18.90 0.65
CA GLN A 66 -7.20 -19.84 1.78
C GLN A 66 -8.57 -20.00 2.44
N GLU A 67 -9.27 -18.90 2.74
CA GLU A 67 -10.62 -18.94 3.31
C GLU A 67 -11.62 -19.69 2.40
N ARG A 68 -11.53 -19.49 1.08
CA ARG A 68 -12.38 -20.21 0.10
C ARG A 68 -12.08 -21.70 0.07
N TYR A 69 -10.81 -22.10 0.16
CA TYR A 69 -10.43 -23.52 0.21
C TYR A 69 -10.94 -24.19 1.49
N GLU A 70 -10.86 -23.51 2.63
CA GLU A 70 -11.36 -24.03 3.90
C GLU A 70 -12.89 -24.14 3.92
N LYS A 71 -13.61 -23.13 3.42
CA LYS A 71 -15.08 -23.19 3.27
C LYS A 71 -15.55 -24.30 2.33
N ARG A 72 -14.74 -24.68 1.32
CA ARG A 72 -15.10 -25.74 0.35
C ARG A 72 -14.79 -27.15 0.88
N ARG A 73 -14.00 -27.27 1.96
CA ARG A 73 -13.69 -28.55 2.62
C ARG A 73 -14.63 -28.87 3.80
N ARG A 74 -15.40 -27.90 4.29
CA ARG A 74 -16.48 -28.11 5.27
C ARG A 74 -17.81 -28.28 4.54
#